data_AF-A0A7C7T0Z3-F1
#
_entry.id   AF-A0A7C7T0Z3-F1
#
_cell.length_a   1.000
_cell.length_b   1.000
_cell.length_c   1.000
_cell.angle_alpha   90.00
_cell.angle_beta   90.00
_cell.angle_gamma   90.00
#
_symmetry.space_group_name_H-M   'P 1'
#
loop_
_entity.id
_entity.type
_entity.pdbx_description
1 polymer ?
#
loop_
_entity_poly.entity_id
_entity_poly.type
_entity_poly.pdbx_seq_one_letter_code
_entity_poly.pdbx_strand_id
1 'polypeptide(L)'
;MLTPEDTLRLNVLISTCVAIRVDVYKLVVVGLTADKKEQTITLNPDIDSGKYIQAVQKLLVNQVLGSMGGYPSYLKRWSRMGQVSSNNLGSLLKIGNIEAVVAVANSQNLNDEVLDLVWWCATNTDQQAEIGRFLLTRDFVVAHPVGKEIANYLLEFLPFTDDTTQLIDTTNLLLQGDLISQEAKDRLWKQGQRKTAFLVGFIER
;
A
#
# COMPACT_ATOMS: atom_id res chain seq x y z
N MET A 1 -14.34 22.97 -0.06
CA MET A 1 -15.41 21.98 0.19
C MET A 1 -15.44 21.05 -1.02
N LEU A 2 -15.86 19.79 -0.89
CA LEU A 2 -16.02 18.94 -2.07
C LEU A 2 -17.15 19.47 -2.95
N THR A 3 -16.99 19.36 -4.27
CA THR A 3 -18.09 19.69 -5.18
C THR A 3 -19.23 18.66 -5.01
N PRO A 4 -20.49 19.04 -5.27
CA PRO A 4 -21.61 18.10 -5.23
C PRO A 4 -21.42 16.92 -6.18
N GLU A 5 -20.81 17.18 -7.35
CA GLU A 5 -20.51 16.15 -8.35
C GLU A 5 -19.49 15.14 -7.85
N ASP A 6 -18.35 15.59 -7.30
CA ASP A 6 -17.35 14.67 -6.74
C ASP A 6 -17.91 13.92 -5.53
N THR A 7 -18.72 14.56 -4.70
CA THR A 7 -19.41 13.91 -3.56
C THR A 7 -20.27 12.74 -4.04
N LEU A 8 -21.09 12.94 -5.10
CA LEU A 8 -21.92 11.88 -5.67
C LEU A 8 -21.06 10.76 -6.25
N ARG A 9 -20.06 11.09 -7.07
CA ARG A 9 -19.16 10.11 -7.70
C ARG A 9 -18.41 9.27 -6.68
N LEU A 10 -17.90 9.88 -5.61
CA LEU A 10 -17.22 9.18 -4.52
C LEU A 10 -18.16 8.23 -3.76
N ASN A 11 -19.39 8.64 -3.47
CA ASN A 11 -20.38 7.77 -2.82
C ASN A 11 -20.72 6.54 -3.69
N VAL A 12 -20.84 6.73 -5.01
CA VAL A 12 -21.02 5.61 -5.95
C VAL A 12 -19.80 4.68 -5.90
N LEU A 13 -18.59 5.24 -6.00
CA LEU A 13 -17.34 4.47 -5.98
C LEU A 13 -17.21 3.60 -4.72
N ILE A 14 -17.49 4.16 -3.53
CA ILE A 14 -17.48 3.42 -2.26
C ILE A 14 -18.49 2.28 -2.26
N SER A 15 -19.65 2.47 -2.89
CA SER A 15 -20.71 1.45 -2.91
C SER A 15 -20.40 0.31 -3.88
N THR A 16 -19.66 0.58 -4.96
CA THR A 16 -19.38 -0.39 -6.04
C THR A 16 -18.03 -1.09 -5.93
N CYS A 17 -17.07 -0.51 -5.19
CA CYS A 17 -15.69 -1.01 -5.13
C CYS A 17 -15.40 -1.80 -3.84
N VAL A 18 -14.45 -2.73 -3.93
CA VAL A 18 -13.93 -3.51 -2.80
C VAL A 18 -12.72 -2.85 -2.14
N ALA A 19 -12.00 -2.00 -2.87
CA ALA A 19 -10.87 -1.22 -2.36
C ALA A 19 -10.81 0.15 -3.04
N ILE A 20 -10.26 1.16 -2.36
CA ILE A 20 -10.10 2.52 -2.87
C ILE A 20 -8.69 3.00 -2.57
N ARG A 21 -8.07 3.64 -3.57
CA ARG A 21 -6.78 4.29 -3.49
C ARG A 21 -6.90 5.74 -3.93
N VAL A 22 -6.25 6.63 -3.19
CA VAL A 22 -6.18 8.06 -3.53
C VAL A 22 -4.75 8.38 -3.95
N ASP A 23 -4.59 8.81 -5.20
CA ASP A 23 -3.32 9.28 -5.73
C ASP A 23 -3.25 10.80 -5.55
N VAL A 24 -2.49 11.22 -4.54
CA VAL A 24 -2.39 12.63 -4.14
C VAL A 24 -1.62 13.49 -5.14
N TYR A 25 -0.74 12.87 -5.95
CA TYR A 25 0.06 13.56 -6.97
C TYR A 25 -0.74 13.81 -8.24
N LYS A 26 -1.51 12.81 -8.67
CA LYS A 26 -2.36 12.89 -9.87
C LYS A 26 -3.73 13.48 -9.59
N LEU A 27 -4.08 13.66 -8.31
CA LEU A 27 -5.40 14.09 -7.86
C LEU A 27 -6.50 13.20 -8.43
N VAL A 28 -6.30 11.88 -8.33
CA VAL A 28 -7.31 10.90 -8.76
C VAL A 28 -7.67 9.97 -7.62
N VAL A 29 -8.93 9.53 -7.61
CA VAL A 29 -9.40 8.44 -6.75
C VAL A 29 -9.68 7.25 -7.65
N VAL A 30 -9.04 6.13 -7.35
CA VAL A 30 -9.23 4.88 -8.08
C VAL A 30 -9.94 3.91 -7.15
N GLY A 31 -11.02 3.32 -7.62
CA GLY A 31 -11.72 2.23 -6.96
C GLY A 31 -11.49 0.92 -7.71
N LEU A 32 -11.24 -0.17 -6.99
CA LEU A 32 -11.14 -1.50 -7.55
C LEU A 32 -12.45 -2.25 -7.32
N THR A 33 -13.08 -2.73 -8.39
CA THR A 33 -14.28 -3.56 -8.32
C THR A 33 -13.95 -5.02 -7.95
N ALA A 34 -14.96 -5.80 -7.58
CA ALA A 34 -14.78 -7.23 -7.29
C ALA A 34 -14.20 -8.00 -8.50
N ASP A 35 -14.54 -7.58 -9.72
CA ASP A 35 -14.03 -8.14 -10.98
C ASP A 35 -12.62 -7.61 -11.35
N LYS A 36 -11.89 -6.99 -10.40
CA LYS A 36 -10.55 -6.41 -10.58
C LYS A 36 -10.47 -5.33 -11.67
N LYS A 37 -11.58 -4.68 -12.01
CA LYS A 37 -11.60 -3.50 -12.90
C LYS A 37 -11.45 -2.21 -12.10
N GLU A 38 -10.60 -1.31 -12.59
CA GLU A 38 -10.40 0.01 -12.01
C GLU A 38 -11.46 1.02 -12.50
N GLN A 39 -11.98 1.82 -11.57
CA GLN A 39 -12.84 2.96 -11.82
C GLN A 39 -12.13 4.22 -11.31
N THR A 40 -11.84 5.17 -12.19
CA THR A 40 -11.06 6.36 -11.86
C THR A 40 -11.92 7.61 -11.86
N ILE A 41 -11.81 8.40 -10.81
CA ILE A 41 -12.38 9.74 -10.68
C ILE A 41 -11.24 10.73 -10.64
N THR A 42 -11.18 11.62 -11.63
CA THR A 42 -10.30 12.80 -11.57
C THR A 42 -10.93 13.87 -10.69
N LEU A 43 -10.19 14.32 -9.68
CA LEU A 43 -10.62 15.37 -8.77
C LEU A 43 -10.32 16.73 -9.38
N ASN A 44 -11.30 17.62 -9.34
CA ASN A 44 -11.15 19.00 -9.82
C ASN A 44 -11.30 19.96 -8.62
N PRO A 45 -10.22 20.21 -7.86
CA PRO A 45 -10.32 21.01 -6.66
C PRO A 45 -10.49 22.50 -7.00
N ASP A 46 -11.57 23.11 -6.51
CA ASP A 46 -11.75 24.57 -6.54
C ASP A 46 -10.97 25.30 -5.43
N ILE A 47 -10.24 24.55 -4.61
CA ILE A 47 -9.47 25.01 -3.45
C ILE A 47 -8.06 24.41 -3.49
N ASP A 48 -7.25 24.73 -2.47
CA ASP A 48 -5.99 24.03 -2.21
C ASP A 48 -6.16 22.49 -2.29
N SER A 49 -5.32 21.86 -3.11
CA SER A 49 -5.40 20.42 -3.40
C SER A 49 -5.23 19.56 -2.16
N GLY A 50 -4.35 19.95 -1.23
CA GLY A 50 -4.16 19.25 0.04
C GLY A 50 -5.42 19.25 0.89
N LYS A 51 -6.08 20.42 1.04
CA LYS A 51 -7.38 20.52 1.72
C LYS A 51 -8.48 19.74 1.00
N TYR A 52 -8.44 19.65 -0.32
CA TYR A 52 -9.40 18.87 -1.10
C TYR A 52 -9.24 17.37 -0.83
N ILE A 53 -8.01 16.85 -0.87
CA ILE A 53 -7.69 15.46 -0.53
C ILE A 53 -8.13 15.13 0.89
N GLN A 54 -7.89 16.01 1.87
CA GLN A 54 -8.38 15.81 3.24
C GLN A 54 -9.90 15.72 3.31
N ALA A 55 -10.62 16.49 2.49
CA ALA A 55 -12.08 16.43 2.42
C ALA A 55 -12.56 15.12 1.77
N VAL A 56 -11.89 14.65 0.71
CA VAL A 56 -12.14 13.33 0.10
C VAL A 56 -11.95 12.22 1.12
N GLN A 57 -10.79 12.16 1.78
CA GLN A 57 -10.48 11.15 2.79
C GLN A 57 -11.47 11.19 3.95
N LYS A 58 -11.87 12.38 4.41
CA LYS A 58 -12.89 12.52 5.45
C LYS A 58 -14.25 11.96 5.03
N LEU A 59 -14.67 12.17 3.78
CA LEU A 59 -15.89 11.57 3.24
C LEU A 59 -15.78 10.05 3.23
N LEU A 60 -14.67 9.50 2.72
CA LEU A 60 -14.45 8.05 2.64
C LEU A 60 -14.48 7.41 4.03
N VAL A 61 -13.76 7.98 5.00
CA VAL A 61 -13.76 7.52 6.41
C VAL A 61 -15.18 7.51 6.98
N ASN A 62 -15.93 8.60 6.81
CA ASN A 62 -17.29 8.72 7.34
C ASN A 62 -18.25 7.69 6.75
N GLN A 63 -18.10 7.35 5.47
CA GLN A 63 -18.95 6.35 4.82
C GLN A 63 -18.60 4.92 5.26
N VAL A 64 -17.33 4.64 5.51
CA VAL A 64 -16.86 3.30 5.91
C VAL A 64 -17.09 3.04 7.40
N LEU A 65 -16.84 4.02 8.27
CA LEU A 65 -16.86 3.87 9.73
C LEU A 65 -18.07 4.51 10.42
N GLY A 66 -18.88 5.26 9.68
CA GLY A 66 -19.97 6.06 10.23
C GLY A 66 -19.52 7.41 10.82
N SER A 67 -20.49 8.23 11.22
CA SER A 67 -20.31 9.63 11.66
C SER A 67 -19.69 9.82 13.06
N MET A 68 -19.28 8.75 13.74
CA MET A 68 -18.76 8.78 15.13
C MET A 68 -17.23 9.00 15.23
N GLY A 69 -16.50 9.02 14.11
CA GLY A 69 -15.05 8.89 14.12
C GLY A 69 -14.26 9.99 13.41
N GLY A 70 -14.13 11.17 14.01
CA GLY A 70 -13.44 12.32 13.39
C GLY A 70 -12.02 12.02 12.88
N TYR A 71 -11.76 12.35 11.61
CA TYR A 71 -10.41 12.45 11.04
C TYR A 71 -9.68 13.67 11.63
N PRO A 72 -8.37 13.62 12.00
CA PRO A 72 -7.40 12.52 11.92
C PRO A 72 -7.11 11.80 13.26
N SER A 73 -7.86 12.11 14.33
CA SER A 73 -7.59 11.58 15.68
C SER A 73 -7.80 10.06 15.81
N TYR A 74 -8.58 9.45 14.91
CA TYR A 74 -8.81 8.01 14.89
C TYR A 74 -7.67 7.19 14.29
N LEU A 75 -6.95 7.70 13.27
CA LEU A 75 -5.81 7.00 12.66
C LEU A 75 -4.62 6.84 13.64
N LYS A 76 -4.32 7.89 14.43
CA LYS A 76 -3.28 7.83 15.47
C LYS A 76 -3.59 6.85 16.61
N ARG A 77 -4.87 6.52 16.83
CA ARG A 77 -5.29 5.52 17.83
C ARG A 77 -5.15 4.10 17.30
N TRP A 78 -5.26 3.85 15.99
CA TRP A 78 -5.09 2.53 15.39
C TRP A 78 -3.64 2.04 15.39
N SER A 79 -2.67 2.90 15.10
CA SER A 79 -1.24 2.55 15.19
C SER A 79 -0.82 2.13 16.62
N ARG A 80 -1.50 2.65 17.66
CA ARG A 80 -1.21 2.35 19.08
C ARG A 80 -2.02 1.19 19.67
N MET A 81 -3.11 0.81 19.03
CA MET A 81 -4.10 -0.10 19.61
C MET A 81 -4.22 -1.25 18.62
N GLY A 82 -3.32 -2.25 18.76
CA GLY A 82 -3.18 -3.45 17.92
C GLY A 82 -4.38 -4.41 17.96
N GLN A 83 -5.59 -3.85 17.91
CA GLN A 83 -6.88 -4.50 17.93
C GLN A 83 -7.80 -3.67 17.01
N VAL A 84 -7.47 -3.62 15.71
CA VAL A 84 -8.56 -3.55 14.72
C VAL A 84 -9.34 -4.83 14.96
N SER A 85 -10.56 -4.69 15.47
CA SER A 85 -11.50 -5.81 15.58
C SER A 85 -11.48 -6.53 14.24
N SER A 86 -11.00 -7.76 14.27
CA SER A 86 -10.62 -8.67 13.19
C SER A 86 -11.62 -8.83 12.04
N ASN A 87 -12.80 -8.22 12.12
CA ASN A 87 -13.96 -8.59 11.34
C ASN A 87 -14.15 -7.83 10.03
N ASN A 88 -13.32 -6.83 9.67
CA ASN A 88 -13.46 -6.21 8.35
C ASN A 88 -12.23 -5.45 7.81
N LEU A 89 -11.11 -6.18 7.59
CA LEU A 89 -9.92 -5.61 6.93
C LEU A 89 -10.23 -5.02 5.54
N GLY A 90 -11.16 -5.64 4.80
CA GLY A 90 -11.58 -5.16 3.48
C GLY A 90 -12.20 -3.76 3.54
N SER A 91 -13.05 -3.47 4.53
CA SER A 91 -13.61 -2.12 4.71
C SER A 91 -12.53 -1.07 4.94
N LEU A 92 -11.44 -1.38 5.63
CA LEU A 92 -10.35 -0.43 5.84
C LEU A 92 -9.68 -0.02 4.53
N LEU A 93 -9.59 -0.93 3.56
CA LEU A 93 -9.03 -0.65 2.23
C LEU A 93 -9.94 0.24 1.38
N LYS A 94 -11.19 0.49 1.80
CA LYS A 94 -12.10 1.44 1.15
C LYS A 94 -11.94 2.88 1.65
N ILE A 95 -11.10 3.11 2.66
CA ILE A 95 -10.90 4.43 3.26
C ILE A 95 -10.11 5.37 2.34
N GLY A 96 -9.30 4.85 1.40
CA GLY A 96 -8.48 5.69 0.52
C GLY A 96 -7.40 6.48 1.26
N ASN A 97 -6.92 5.96 2.39
CA ASN A 97 -5.83 6.54 3.16
C ASN A 97 -4.73 5.49 3.37
N ILE A 98 -3.49 5.89 3.11
CA ILE A 98 -2.33 5.00 3.21
C ILE A 98 -2.13 4.43 4.62
N GLU A 99 -2.46 5.18 5.67
CA GLU A 99 -2.37 4.71 7.06
C GLU A 99 -3.31 3.52 7.33
N ALA A 100 -4.47 3.48 6.65
CA ALA A 100 -5.36 2.33 6.74
C ALA A 100 -4.77 1.10 6.03
N VAL A 101 -4.08 1.31 4.90
CA VAL A 101 -3.37 0.24 4.16
C VAL A 101 -2.24 -0.33 5.02
N VAL A 102 -1.43 0.53 5.65
CA VAL A 102 -0.38 0.12 6.59
C VAL A 102 -0.96 -0.67 7.76
N ALA A 103 -2.08 -0.22 8.35
CA ALA A 103 -2.72 -0.93 9.44
C ALA A 103 -3.21 -2.33 9.03
N VAL A 104 -3.77 -2.47 7.81
CA VAL A 104 -4.18 -3.77 7.28
C VAL A 104 -2.96 -4.66 7.01
N ALA A 105 -1.90 -4.12 6.40
CA ALA A 105 -0.66 -4.86 6.17
C ALA A 105 -0.09 -5.41 7.48
N ASN A 106 -0.04 -4.59 8.54
CA ASN A 106 0.45 -4.96 9.88
C ASN A 106 -0.51 -5.86 10.68
N SER A 107 -1.70 -6.16 10.18
CA SER A 107 -2.66 -7.01 10.88
C SER A 107 -2.16 -8.45 11.00
N GLN A 108 -2.28 -9.02 12.19
CA GLN A 108 -2.06 -10.45 12.42
C GLN A 108 -3.06 -11.31 11.64
N ASN A 109 -4.24 -10.77 11.33
CA ASN A 109 -5.30 -11.44 10.57
C ASN A 109 -5.23 -11.18 9.06
N LEU A 110 -4.14 -10.59 8.54
CA LEU A 110 -3.96 -10.48 7.09
C LEU A 110 -3.98 -11.88 6.46
N ASN A 111 -4.76 -12.02 5.40
CA ASN A 111 -4.97 -13.27 4.68
C ASN A 111 -4.92 -13.03 3.16
N ASP A 112 -4.98 -14.12 2.38
CA ASP A 112 -4.89 -14.08 0.92
C ASP A 112 -6.03 -13.25 0.28
N GLU A 113 -7.22 -13.23 0.88
CA GLU A 113 -8.39 -12.52 0.33
C GLU A 113 -8.16 -11.01 0.21
N VAL A 114 -7.41 -10.43 1.15
CA VAL A 114 -7.14 -8.98 1.18
C VAL A 114 -5.71 -8.63 0.79
N LEU A 115 -4.79 -9.59 0.70
CA LEU A 115 -3.37 -9.34 0.41
C LEU A 115 -3.18 -8.60 -0.92
N ASP A 116 -3.83 -9.07 -1.98
CA ASP A 116 -3.80 -8.41 -3.30
C ASP A 116 -4.35 -6.98 -3.24
N LEU A 117 -5.39 -6.77 -2.43
CA LEU A 117 -6.01 -5.46 -2.26
C LEU A 117 -5.10 -4.50 -1.50
N VAL A 118 -4.38 -4.98 -0.49
CA VAL A 118 -3.37 -4.20 0.24
C VAL A 118 -2.28 -3.74 -0.72
N TRP A 119 -1.73 -4.67 -1.51
CA TRP A 119 -0.68 -4.34 -2.46
C TRP A 119 -1.15 -3.36 -3.52
N TRP A 120 -2.35 -3.58 -4.07
CA TRP A 120 -2.97 -2.67 -5.02
C TRP A 120 -3.17 -1.26 -4.42
N CYS A 121 -3.70 -1.17 -3.19
CA CYS A 121 -3.90 0.10 -2.48
C CYS A 121 -2.59 0.85 -2.19
N ALA A 122 -1.46 0.14 -2.05
CA ALA A 122 -0.15 0.75 -1.83
C ALA A 122 0.44 1.41 -3.09
N THR A 123 -0.11 1.15 -4.28
CA THR A 123 0.47 1.60 -5.56
C THR A 123 0.54 3.13 -5.71
N ASN A 124 1.65 3.67 -6.22
CA ASN A 124 1.88 5.12 -6.39
C ASN A 124 1.73 5.91 -5.07
N THR A 125 2.20 5.34 -3.97
CA THR A 125 2.24 6.00 -2.67
C THR A 125 3.68 6.01 -2.15
N ASP A 126 4.03 7.00 -1.34
CA ASP A 126 5.37 7.10 -0.76
C ASP A 126 5.73 5.90 0.15
N GLN A 127 4.73 5.18 0.65
CA GLN A 127 4.92 4.02 1.53
C GLN A 127 4.92 2.68 0.79
N GLN A 128 4.82 2.67 -0.56
CA GLN A 128 4.74 1.42 -1.33
C GLN A 128 5.93 0.49 -1.07
N ALA A 129 7.15 1.03 -1.09
CA ALA A 129 8.36 0.25 -0.82
C ALA A 129 8.43 -0.26 0.64
N GLU A 130 7.99 0.55 1.60
CA GLU A 130 7.96 0.16 3.02
C GLU A 130 6.93 -0.94 3.29
N ILE A 131 5.71 -0.79 2.75
CA ILE A 131 4.66 -1.81 2.81
C ILE A 131 5.14 -3.10 2.12
N GLY A 132 5.79 -2.99 0.95
CA GLY A 132 6.33 -4.14 0.22
C GLY A 132 7.37 -4.91 1.05
N ARG A 133 8.34 -4.20 1.65
CA ARG A 133 9.34 -4.82 2.53
C ARG A 133 8.65 -5.53 3.71
N PHE A 134 7.71 -4.85 4.37
CA PHE A 134 6.98 -5.42 5.49
C PHE A 134 6.22 -6.69 5.09
N LEU A 135 5.50 -6.67 3.98
CA LEU A 135 4.73 -7.84 3.51
C LEU A 135 5.65 -9.03 3.22
N LEU A 136 6.84 -8.82 2.62
CA LEU A 136 7.80 -9.89 2.33
C LEU A 136 8.50 -10.47 3.57
N THR A 137 8.30 -9.90 4.77
CA THR A 137 8.73 -10.54 6.03
C THR A 137 7.88 -11.75 6.42
N ARG A 138 6.75 -11.97 5.74
CA ARG A 138 5.75 -12.99 6.07
C ARG A 138 5.84 -14.15 5.09
N ASP A 139 6.11 -15.35 5.59
CA ASP A 139 6.33 -16.56 4.77
C ASP A 139 5.20 -16.83 3.76
N PHE A 140 3.94 -16.65 4.14
CA PHE A 140 2.82 -16.91 3.23
C PHE A 140 2.77 -15.91 2.07
N VAL A 141 3.23 -14.67 2.26
CA VAL A 141 3.32 -13.68 1.18
C VAL A 141 4.42 -14.06 0.20
N VAL A 142 5.55 -14.58 0.70
CA VAL A 142 6.65 -15.10 -0.13
C VAL A 142 6.17 -16.24 -1.02
N ALA A 143 5.29 -17.10 -0.51
CA ALA A 143 4.68 -18.20 -1.28
C ALA A 143 3.54 -17.76 -2.21
N HIS A 144 2.96 -16.57 -2.01
CA HIS A 144 1.83 -16.07 -2.79
C HIS A 144 2.32 -15.43 -4.12
N PRO A 145 1.56 -15.50 -5.23
CA PRO A 145 1.93 -14.86 -6.50
C PRO A 145 2.27 -13.37 -6.38
N VAL A 146 1.54 -12.64 -5.53
CA VAL A 146 1.78 -11.21 -5.26
C VAL A 146 3.15 -10.94 -4.64
N GLY A 147 3.75 -11.92 -3.94
CA GLY A 147 5.11 -11.80 -3.41
C GLY A 147 6.12 -11.51 -4.52
N LYS A 148 5.96 -12.16 -5.69
CA LYS A 148 6.80 -11.91 -6.86
C LYS A 148 6.59 -10.51 -7.44
N GLU A 149 5.35 -10.01 -7.45
CA GLU A 149 5.06 -8.64 -7.88
C GLU A 149 5.72 -7.61 -6.96
N ILE A 150 5.62 -7.82 -5.64
CA ILE A 150 6.27 -6.98 -4.63
C ILE A 150 7.79 -7.02 -4.80
N ALA A 151 8.37 -8.21 -4.97
CA ALA A 151 9.80 -8.38 -5.15
C ALA A 151 10.31 -7.70 -6.43
N ASN A 152 9.59 -7.81 -7.54
CA ASN A 152 9.94 -7.12 -8.77
C ASN A 152 9.90 -5.59 -8.61
N TYR A 153 8.87 -5.06 -7.95
CA TYR A 153 8.80 -3.64 -7.63
C TYR A 153 9.98 -3.18 -6.77
N LEU A 154 10.29 -3.90 -5.69
CA LEU A 154 11.39 -3.56 -4.79
C LEU A 154 12.75 -3.64 -5.47
N LEU A 155 12.95 -4.59 -6.38
CA LEU A 155 14.16 -4.71 -7.20
C LEU A 155 14.36 -3.49 -8.10
N GLU A 156 13.28 -3.00 -8.73
CA GLU A 156 13.29 -1.78 -9.54
C GLU A 156 13.46 -0.52 -8.69
N PHE A 157 12.93 -0.53 -7.46
CA PHE A 157 13.04 0.59 -6.51
C PHE A 157 14.42 0.67 -5.82
N LEU A 158 15.15 -0.43 -5.74
CA LEU A 158 16.42 -0.55 -5.01
C LEU A 158 17.45 0.56 -5.33
N PRO A 159 17.65 0.99 -6.60
CA PRO A 159 18.59 2.07 -6.94
C PRO A 159 18.23 3.43 -6.33
N PHE A 160 16.97 3.64 -5.95
CA PHE A 160 16.47 4.88 -5.33
C PHE A 160 16.53 4.85 -3.80
N THR A 161 17.05 3.77 -3.21
CA THR A 161 17.21 3.64 -1.76
C THR A 161 18.60 4.11 -1.34
N ASP A 162 18.65 5.18 -0.55
CA ASP A 162 19.90 5.76 -0.04
C ASP A 162 20.34 5.13 1.30
N ASP A 163 19.39 4.66 2.11
CA ASP A 163 19.68 4.07 3.41
C ASP A 163 20.35 2.69 3.27
N THR A 164 21.52 2.54 3.89
CA THR A 164 22.34 1.32 3.75
C THR A 164 21.67 0.11 4.39
N THR A 165 20.99 0.29 5.52
CA THR A 165 20.29 -0.80 6.21
C THR A 165 19.12 -1.28 5.35
N GLN A 166 18.32 -0.37 4.82
CA GLN A 166 17.23 -0.70 3.91
C GLN A 166 17.72 -1.41 2.64
N LEU A 167 18.89 -1.05 2.10
CA LEU A 167 19.47 -1.76 0.96
C LEU A 167 19.82 -3.22 1.32
N ILE A 168 20.41 -3.45 2.50
CA ILE A 168 20.75 -4.78 3.00
C ILE A 168 19.46 -5.59 3.21
N ASP A 169 18.53 -5.06 3.98
CA ASP A 169 17.25 -5.70 4.32
C ASP A 169 16.45 -6.03 3.05
N THR A 170 16.34 -5.09 2.12
CA THR A 170 15.61 -5.32 0.86
C THR A 170 16.30 -6.40 0.05
N THR A 171 17.64 -6.39 -0.03
CA THR A 171 18.38 -7.43 -0.78
C THR A 171 18.15 -8.80 -0.17
N ASN A 172 18.20 -8.93 1.16
CA ASN A 172 17.88 -10.17 1.87
C ASN A 172 16.46 -10.64 1.53
N LEU A 173 15.47 -9.76 1.64
CA LEU A 173 14.06 -10.08 1.37
C LEU A 173 13.85 -10.58 -0.06
N LEU A 174 14.53 -9.99 -1.05
CA LEU A 174 14.44 -10.38 -2.46
C LEU A 174 15.05 -11.76 -2.74
N LEU A 175 16.01 -12.22 -1.94
CA LEU A 175 16.69 -13.49 -2.14
C LEU A 175 15.93 -14.70 -1.57
N GLN A 176 14.77 -14.47 -0.94
CA GLN A 176 13.90 -15.52 -0.43
C GLN A 176 13.26 -16.31 -1.58
N GLY A 177 13.28 -17.64 -1.45
CA GLY A 177 12.63 -18.58 -2.39
C GLY A 177 12.92 -18.28 -3.86
N ASP A 178 11.85 -18.27 -4.65
CA ASP A 178 11.84 -17.95 -6.08
C ASP A 178 11.23 -16.57 -6.39
N LEU A 179 11.27 -15.64 -5.42
CA LEU A 179 10.71 -14.29 -5.57
C LEU A 179 11.28 -13.52 -6.77
N ILE A 180 12.59 -13.66 -7.00
CA ILE A 180 13.27 -13.10 -8.16
C ILE A 180 13.97 -14.20 -8.96
N SER A 181 14.10 -13.97 -10.27
CA SER A 181 14.75 -14.90 -11.19
C SER A 181 16.26 -15.01 -10.92
N GLN A 182 16.89 -16.09 -11.40
CA GLN A 182 18.34 -16.25 -11.24
C GLN A 182 19.11 -15.12 -11.95
N GLU A 183 18.62 -14.64 -13.08
CA GLU A 183 19.22 -13.51 -13.81
C GLU A 183 19.14 -12.20 -13.01
N ALA A 184 18.09 -12.02 -12.20
CA ALA A 184 18.00 -10.90 -11.27
C ALA A 184 18.98 -11.05 -10.11
N LYS A 185 19.13 -12.26 -9.54
CA LYS A 185 20.13 -12.56 -8.49
C LYS A 185 21.55 -12.26 -8.97
N ASP A 186 21.89 -12.69 -10.18
CA ASP A 186 23.21 -12.45 -10.79
C ASP A 186 23.47 -10.97 -11.04
N ARG A 187 22.43 -10.21 -11.44
CA ARG A 187 22.52 -8.75 -11.59
C ARG A 187 22.77 -8.05 -10.26
N LEU A 188 22.05 -8.41 -9.20
CA LEU A 188 22.26 -7.89 -7.85
C LEU A 188 23.67 -8.20 -7.35
N TRP A 189 24.15 -9.44 -7.56
CA TRP A 189 25.51 -9.84 -7.19
C TRP A 189 26.58 -8.97 -7.88
N LYS A 190 26.44 -8.75 -9.20
CA LYS A 190 27.35 -7.88 -9.97
C LYS A 190 27.31 -6.42 -9.49
N GLN A 191 26.13 -5.91 -9.12
CA GLN A 191 26.00 -4.58 -8.53
C GLN A 191 26.66 -4.50 -7.15
N GLY A 192 26.56 -5.57 -6.36
CA GLY A 192 27.18 -5.67 -5.04
C GLY A 192 28.70 -5.58 -5.05
N GLN A 193 29.35 -6.02 -6.13
CA GLN A 193 30.81 -5.82 -6.31
C GLN A 193 31.21 -4.33 -6.31
N ARG A 194 30.29 -3.42 -6.61
CA ARG A 194 30.50 -1.97 -6.57
C ARG A 194 29.91 -1.31 -5.32
N LYS A 195 28.87 -1.92 -4.72
CA LYS A 195 28.16 -1.41 -3.54
C LYS A 195 28.04 -2.52 -2.50
N THR A 196 28.96 -2.55 -1.53
CA THR A 196 29.11 -3.65 -0.54
C THR A 196 27.83 -3.95 0.24
N ALA A 197 26.97 -2.95 0.45
CA ALA A 197 25.66 -3.12 1.10
C ALA A 197 24.84 -4.26 0.47
N PHE A 198 24.85 -4.41 -0.85
CA PHE A 198 24.13 -5.51 -1.51
C PHE A 198 24.75 -6.87 -1.19
N LEU A 199 26.08 -6.96 -1.05
CA LEU A 199 26.75 -8.23 -0.72
C LEU A 199 26.41 -8.71 0.69
N VAL A 200 26.23 -7.80 1.65
CA VAL A 200 25.82 -8.15 3.02
C VAL A 200 24.45 -8.82 3.04
N GLY A 201 23.52 -8.35 2.20
CA GLY A 201 22.20 -8.97 2.07
C GLY A 201 22.21 -10.41 1.52
N PHE A 202 23.31 -10.88 0.92
CA PHE A 202 23.48 -12.29 0.54
C PHE A 202 23.97 -13.18 1.71
N ILE A 203 24.50 -12.58 2.77
CA ILE A 203 25.12 -13.27 3.91
C ILE A 203 24.15 -13.39 5.08
N GLU A 204 23.48 -12.29 5.42
CA GLU A 204 22.45 -12.29 6.44
C GLU A 204 21.26 -13.10 5.90
N ARG A 205 20.82 -14.13 6.63
CA ARG A 205 19.66 -14.97 6.35
C ARG A 205 18.99 -15.33 7.65
#